data_AF-A0A6A6XNF5-F1
#
_entry.id   AF-A0A6A6XNF5-F1
#
_cell.length_a   1.000
_cell.length_b   1.000
_cell.length_c   1.000
_cell.angle_alpha   90.00
_cell.angle_beta   90.00
_cell.angle_gamma   90.00
#
_symmetry.space_group_name_H-M   'P 1'
#
loop_
_entity.id
_entity.type
_entity.pdbx_description
1 polymer ?
#
loop_
_entity_poly.entity_id
_entity_poly.type
_entity_poly.pdbx_seq_one_letter_code
_entity_poly.pdbx_strand_id
1 'polypeptide(L)'
;MAAVPMAAMSYLTAPFVQRVAMEIPEHARRSRDALMSFSRNIPRTTRLEFTTLRAFPFKRNTGMVLSELRALPPQKGRFANIELPKTKEWRQRQKSKPIHLRFWEVLAEPRFKFYVKEGRSYTIKTGVPGVWENVALAIQQRTVKDAAENEAAAAKAKAKAMVPKNSPRSPVKRARPVTPVTVARPVVPKLKRQTSRPPPR
;
A
#
# COMPACT_ATOMS: atom_id res chain seq x y z
N MET A 1 34.14 1.96 -22.48
CA MET A 1 33.42 0.70 -22.83
C MET A 1 33.25 -0.28 -21.65
N ALA A 2 34.15 -0.33 -20.65
CA ALA A 2 34.08 -1.31 -19.54
C ALA A 2 32.98 -1.08 -18.46
N ALA A 3 32.33 0.10 -18.42
CA ALA A 3 31.32 0.41 -17.40
C ALA A 3 29.93 -0.23 -17.69
N VAL A 4 29.61 -0.47 -18.97
CA VAL A 4 28.30 -1.01 -19.39
C VAL A 4 28.10 -2.45 -18.92
N PRO A 5 29.08 -3.38 -19.04
CA PRO A 5 28.95 -4.74 -18.52
C PRO A 5 28.76 -4.78 -17.00
N MET A 6 29.49 -3.94 -16.25
CA MET A 6 29.36 -3.86 -14.79
C MET A 6 28.00 -3.31 -14.37
N ALA A 7 27.48 -2.28 -15.05
CA ALA A 7 26.15 -1.75 -14.80
C ALA A 7 25.06 -2.80 -15.11
N ALA A 8 25.17 -3.53 -16.22
CA ALA A 8 24.26 -4.61 -16.59
C ALA A 8 24.30 -5.78 -15.59
N MET A 9 25.49 -6.22 -15.19
CA MET A 9 25.67 -7.26 -14.17
C MET A 9 25.11 -6.81 -12.80
N SER A 10 25.30 -5.53 -12.44
CA SER A 10 24.69 -4.96 -11.24
C SER A 10 23.17 -4.99 -11.31
N TYR A 11 22.59 -4.72 -12.48
CA TYR A 11 21.15 -4.72 -12.65
C TYR A 11 20.58 -6.14 -12.48
N LEU A 12 21.22 -7.12 -13.13
CA LEU A 12 20.85 -8.53 -13.12
C LEU A 12 20.97 -9.19 -11.75
N THR A 13 22.03 -8.91 -10.99
CA THR A 13 22.32 -9.60 -9.72
C THR A 13 21.67 -8.98 -8.49
N ALA A 14 21.14 -7.76 -8.57
CA ALA A 14 20.63 -7.09 -7.38
C ALA A 14 19.13 -7.15 -7.04
N PRO A 15 18.24 -7.93 -7.70
CA PRO A 15 17.00 -8.33 -7.04
C PRO A 15 17.23 -9.43 -5.99
N PHE A 16 18.37 -10.12 -5.98
CA PHE A 16 18.61 -11.26 -5.10
C PHE A 16 18.82 -10.82 -3.64
N VAL A 17 17.91 -11.29 -2.78
CA VAL A 17 17.94 -11.02 -1.34
C VAL A 17 18.88 -12.01 -0.65
N GLN A 18 19.80 -11.47 0.16
CA GLN A 18 20.70 -12.26 1.00
C GLN A 18 20.04 -12.64 2.33
N ARG A 19 19.37 -11.67 2.98
CA ARG A 19 18.74 -11.86 4.29
C ARG A 19 17.42 -11.10 4.32
N VAL A 20 16.42 -11.72 4.93
CA VAL A 20 15.17 -11.07 5.34
C VAL A 20 15.17 -11.01 6.86
N ALA A 21 15.03 -9.82 7.42
CA ALA A 21 14.76 -9.63 8.84
C ALA A 21 13.34 -9.09 9.02
N MET A 22 12.71 -9.46 10.13
CA MET A 22 11.35 -9.06 10.47
C MET A 22 11.34 -8.57 11.91
N GLU A 23 10.60 -7.49 12.15
CA GLU A 23 10.35 -7.03 13.50
C GLU A 23 9.33 -7.96 14.17
N ILE A 24 9.81 -8.75 15.13
CA ILE A 24 8.99 -9.72 15.87
C ILE A 24 8.68 -9.12 17.25
N PRO A 25 7.42 -9.11 17.71
CA PRO A 25 7.07 -8.63 19.05
C PRO A 25 7.57 -9.60 20.14
N GLU A 26 7.76 -9.11 21.36
CA GLU A 26 8.40 -9.87 22.45
C GLU A 26 7.72 -11.24 22.71
N HIS A 27 6.38 -11.27 22.73
CA HIS A 27 5.62 -12.52 22.97
C HIS A 27 5.90 -13.59 21.90
N ALA A 28 6.16 -13.20 20.65
CA ALA A 28 6.44 -14.11 19.55
C ALA A 28 7.91 -14.54 19.49
N ARG A 29 8.80 -13.94 20.29
CA ARG A 29 10.22 -14.34 20.39
C ARG A 29 10.46 -15.47 21.39
N ARG A 30 9.50 -15.75 22.28
CA ARG A 30 9.68 -16.68 23.42
C ARG A 30 9.79 -18.14 23.00
N SER A 31 9.07 -18.56 21.97
CA SER A 31 9.10 -19.94 21.47
C SER A 31 8.90 -20.01 19.96
N ARG A 32 9.35 -21.12 19.35
CA ARG A 32 9.14 -21.38 17.93
C ARG A 32 7.65 -21.44 17.59
N ASP A 33 6.84 -22.04 18.45
CA ASP A 33 5.40 -22.17 18.21
C ASP A 33 4.69 -20.81 18.28
N ALA A 34 5.10 -19.94 19.20
CA ALA A 34 4.61 -18.56 19.27
C ALA A 34 4.98 -17.78 18.01
N LEU A 35 6.21 -17.93 17.50
CA LEU A 35 6.65 -17.31 16.26
C LEU A 35 5.87 -17.85 15.04
N MET A 36 5.62 -19.15 14.98
CA MET A 36 4.83 -19.76 13.92
C MET A 36 3.37 -19.26 13.96
N SER A 37 2.76 -19.19 15.15
CA SER A 37 1.42 -18.64 15.33
C SER A 37 1.34 -17.17 14.88
N PHE A 38 2.33 -16.36 15.27
CA PHE A 38 2.45 -14.97 14.82
C PHE A 38 2.60 -14.88 13.30
N SER A 39 3.44 -15.71 12.68
CA SER A 39 3.67 -15.68 11.23
C SER A 39 2.42 -16.02 10.41
N ARG A 40 1.51 -16.86 10.93
CA ARG A 40 0.23 -17.17 10.28
C ARG A 40 -0.71 -15.97 10.27
N ASN A 41 -0.69 -15.17 11.34
CA ASN A 41 -1.57 -14.03 11.55
C ASN A 41 -0.77 -12.71 11.63
N ILE A 42 0.11 -12.50 10.66
CA ILE A 42 1.05 -11.38 10.70
C ILE A 42 0.34 -10.02 10.53
N PRO A 43 0.54 -9.05 11.44
CA PRO A 43 -0.04 -7.71 11.31
C PRO A 43 0.45 -6.98 10.06
N ARG A 44 -0.41 -6.14 9.48
CA ARG A 44 -0.08 -5.30 8.32
C ARG A 44 1.04 -4.30 8.59
N THR A 45 1.16 -3.86 9.84
CA THR A 45 2.15 -2.87 10.33
C THR A 45 3.54 -3.47 10.59
N THR A 46 3.70 -4.79 10.44
CA THR A 46 4.98 -5.46 10.70
C THR A 46 6.05 -4.93 9.75
N ARG A 47 7.21 -4.56 10.31
CA ARG A 47 8.35 -4.08 9.51
C ARG A 47 9.19 -5.26 9.03
N LEU A 48 9.56 -5.20 7.75
CA LEU A 48 10.48 -6.11 7.09
C LEU A 48 11.70 -5.35 6.60
N GLU A 49 12.86 -5.98 6.70
CA GLU A 49 14.12 -5.46 6.21
C GLU A 49 14.75 -6.48 5.26
N PHE A 50 14.92 -6.06 4.01
CA PHE A 50 15.60 -6.84 2.99
C PHE A 50 17.04 -6.40 2.85
N THR A 51 17.98 -7.31 3.09
CA THR A 51 19.40 -7.11 2.78
C THR A 51 19.69 -7.65 1.38
N THR A 52 20.15 -6.79 0.48
CA THR A 52 20.53 -7.13 -0.89
C THR A 52 22.02 -6.90 -1.12
N LEU A 53 22.61 -7.68 -2.05
CA LEU A 53 23.98 -7.49 -2.53
C LEU A 53 23.95 -6.71 -3.84
N ARG A 54 24.78 -5.66 -3.98
CA ARG A 54 24.96 -4.92 -5.24
C ARG A 54 26.19 -5.44 -6.00
N ALA A 55 26.44 -4.93 -7.22
CA ALA A 55 27.65 -5.28 -7.99
C ALA A 55 28.97 -4.94 -7.30
N PHE A 56 28.91 -4.11 -6.26
CA PHE A 56 29.98 -3.95 -5.29
C PHE A 56 29.53 -4.62 -3.97
N PRO A 57 30.42 -5.22 -3.16
CA PRO A 57 30.09 -6.00 -1.96
C PRO A 57 29.42 -5.22 -0.82
N PHE A 58 28.90 -4.03 -1.10
CA PHE A 58 28.10 -3.25 -0.18
C PHE A 58 26.72 -3.87 0.01
N LYS A 59 26.48 -4.32 1.23
CA LYS A 59 25.16 -4.72 1.71
C LYS A 59 24.28 -3.47 1.79
N ARG A 60 23.09 -3.55 1.19
CA ARG A 60 22.07 -2.50 1.30
C ARG A 60 20.84 -3.07 1.95
N ASN A 61 20.41 -2.41 3.02
CA ASN A 61 19.23 -2.76 3.76
C ASN A 61 18.08 -1.85 3.33
N THR A 62 16.94 -2.46 3.01
CA THR A 62 15.71 -1.74 2.69
C THR A 62 14.65 -2.13 3.70
N GLY A 63 14.34 -1.22 4.61
CA GLY A 63 13.24 -1.35 5.56
C GLY A 63 11.92 -0.91 4.93
N MET A 64 10.87 -1.70 5.11
CA MET A 64 9.52 -1.40 4.61
C MET A 64 8.46 -2.05 5.49
N VAL A 65 7.22 -1.60 5.35
CA VAL A 65 6.08 -2.18 6.06
C VAL A 65 5.44 -3.26 5.22
N LEU A 66 4.99 -4.35 5.85
CA LEU A 66 4.38 -5.48 5.15
C LEU A 66 3.15 -5.08 4.30
N SER A 67 2.42 -4.03 4.71
CA SER A 67 1.29 -3.48 3.94
C SER A 67 1.68 -2.85 2.62
N GLU A 68 2.93 -2.40 2.49
CA GLU A 68 3.41 -1.75 1.27
C GLU A 68 3.84 -2.79 0.23
N LEU A 69 4.10 -4.03 0.64
CA LEU A 69 4.59 -5.08 -0.25
C LEU A 69 3.50 -5.71 -1.10
N ARG A 70 3.86 -6.01 -2.34
CA ARG A 70 3.02 -6.78 -3.27
C ARG A 70 3.78 -7.97 -3.82
N ALA A 71 3.08 -9.08 -4.00
CA ALA A 71 3.61 -10.26 -4.67
C ALA A 71 3.46 -10.10 -6.17
N LEU A 72 4.53 -10.38 -6.92
CA LEU A 72 4.47 -10.50 -8.36
C LEU A 72 3.89 -11.87 -8.74
N PRO A 73 3.05 -11.96 -9.78
CA PRO A 73 2.53 -13.24 -10.25
C PRO A 73 3.68 -14.15 -10.73
N PRO A 74 3.57 -15.48 -10.55
CA PRO A 74 4.58 -16.41 -11.02
C PRO A 74 4.64 -16.37 -12.56
N GLN A 75 5.80 -16.03 -13.11
CA GLN A 75 6.08 -16.00 -14.55
C GLN A 75 7.37 -16.75 -14.87
N LYS A 76 7.44 -17.36 -16.06
CA LYS A 76 8.66 -18.00 -16.56
C LYS A 76 9.74 -16.92 -16.75
N GLY A 77 10.92 -17.12 -16.14
CA GLY A 77 12.01 -16.14 -16.18
C GLY A 77 11.85 -14.94 -15.23
N ARG A 78 11.04 -15.05 -14.17
CA ARG A 78 10.89 -13.97 -13.18
C ARG A 78 12.22 -13.65 -12.49
N PHE A 79 12.56 -12.36 -12.46
CA PHE A 79 13.73 -11.84 -11.75
C PHE A 79 13.40 -11.31 -10.34
N ALA A 80 12.12 -11.30 -9.94
CA ALA A 80 11.65 -10.87 -8.62
C ALA A 80 10.32 -11.54 -8.26
N ASN A 81 10.11 -11.76 -6.96
CA ASN A 81 8.88 -12.35 -6.42
C ASN A 81 8.04 -11.29 -5.66
N ILE A 82 8.69 -10.26 -5.14
CA ILE A 82 8.08 -9.20 -4.34
C ILE A 82 8.43 -7.86 -4.95
N GLU A 83 7.45 -6.97 -4.99
CA GLU A 83 7.64 -5.58 -5.37
C GLU A 83 7.14 -4.60 -4.30
N LEU A 84 7.82 -3.46 -4.24
CA LEU A 84 7.38 -2.27 -3.53
C LEU A 84 6.76 -1.33 -4.59
N PRO A 85 5.42 -1.18 -4.63
CA PRO A 85 4.73 -0.42 -5.65
C PRO A 85 5.14 1.05 -5.56
N LYS A 86 5.60 1.58 -6.70
CA LYS A 86 6.05 2.96 -6.82
C LYS A 86 4.86 3.91 -6.82
N THR A 87 4.94 4.96 -5.98
CA THR A 87 3.94 6.03 -5.95
C THR A 87 3.84 6.73 -7.30
N LYS A 88 2.66 7.28 -7.62
CA LYS A 88 2.42 8.02 -8.88
C LYS A 88 3.35 9.24 -8.98
N GLU A 89 3.58 9.90 -7.86
CA GLU A 89 4.50 11.04 -7.74
C GLU A 89 5.93 10.66 -8.09
N TRP A 90 6.41 9.49 -7.64
CA TRP A 90 7.74 8.99 -8.01
C TRP A 90 7.86 8.84 -9.53
N ARG A 91 6.84 8.27 -10.19
CA ARG A 91 6.83 8.13 -11.66
C ARG A 91 6.85 9.48 -12.37
N GLN A 92 6.14 10.48 -11.85
CA GLN A 92 6.14 11.83 -12.40
C GLN A 92 7.51 12.50 -12.26
N ARG A 93 8.15 12.40 -11.07
CA ARG A 93 9.50 12.91 -10.85
C ARG A 93 10.51 12.29 -11.81
N GLN A 94 10.44 10.98 -12.04
CA GLN A 94 11.33 10.31 -12.99
C GLN A 94 11.18 10.81 -14.42
N LYS A 95 9.94 11.07 -14.87
CA LYS A 95 9.70 11.61 -16.22
C LYS A 95 10.33 12.98 -16.44
N SER A 96 10.45 13.80 -15.39
CA SER A 96 11.06 15.13 -15.46
C SER A 96 12.60 15.11 -15.50
N LYS A 97 13.25 14.01 -15.12
CA LYS A 97 14.72 13.94 -15.03
C LYS A 97 15.37 13.65 -16.38
N PRO A 98 16.55 14.24 -16.68
CA PRO A 98 17.36 13.88 -17.84
C PRO A 98 17.94 12.47 -17.73
N ILE A 99 18.22 11.85 -18.88
CA ILE A 99 18.60 10.42 -19.01
C ILE A 99 19.84 10.05 -18.17
N HIS A 100 20.84 10.92 -18.09
CA HIS A 100 22.07 10.67 -17.32
C HIS A 100 21.79 10.62 -15.80
N LEU A 101 20.95 11.51 -15.28
CA LEU A 101 20.55 11.47 -13.87
C LEU A 101 19.73 10.22 -13.54
N ARG A 102 18.89 9.76 -14.47
CA ARG A 102 18.17 8.49 -14.31
C ARG A 102 19.13 7.31 -14.20
N PHE A 103 20.21 7.30 -14.97
CA PHE A 103 21.21 6.23 -14.91
C PHE A 103 21.94 6.19 -13.56
N TRP A 104 22.40 7.34 -13.07
CA TRP A 104 23.03 7.43 -11.74
C TRP A 104 22.06 7.06 -10.62
N GLU A 105 20.81 7.48 -10.73
CA GLU A 105 19.77 7.13 -9.77
C GLU A 105 19.48 5.63 -9.79
N VAL A 106 19.39 4.97 -10.94
CA VAL A 106 19.22 3.50 -11.00
C VAL A 106 20.36 2.75 -10.29
N LEU A 107 21.59 3.29 -10.29
CA LEU A 107 22.72 2.74 -9.55
C LEU A 107 22.64 3.01 -8.04
N ALA A 108 22.15 4.19 -7.64
CA ALA A 108 22.08 4.63 -6.25
C ALA A 108 20.80 4.15 -5.51
N GLU A 109 19.67 4.08 -6.19
CA GLU A 109 18.32 4.03 -5.65
C GLU A 109 18.04 2.75 -4.83
N PRO A 110 17.28 2.84 -3.73
CA PRO A 110 16.72 1.65 -3.07
C PRO A 110 15.86 0.88 -4.06
N ARG A 111 16.19 -0.41 -4.27
CA ARG A 111 15.49 -1.22 -5.26
C ARG A 111 14.09 -1.54 -4.74
N PHE A 112 13.16 -1.63 -5.68
CA PHE A 112 11.74 -1.88 -5.40
C PHE A 112 11.32 -3.30 -5.77
N LYS A 113 12.26 -4.15 -6.18
CA LYS A 113 12.00 -5.51 -6.62
C LYS A 113 12.96 -6.44 -5.91
N PHE A 114 12.40 -7.48 -5.32
CA PHE A 114 13.11 -8.42 -4.46
C PHE A 114 12.79 -9.85 -4.90
N TYR A 115 13.83 -10.63 -5.09
CA TYR A 115 13.79 -12.05 -5.31
C TYR A 115 14.23 -12.76 -4.04
N VAL A 116 13.26 -13.39 -3.38
CA VAL A 116 13.50 -14.25 -2.22
C VAL A 116 13.23 -15.67 -2.65
N LYS A 117 14.20 -16.55 -2.46
CA LYS A 117 14.02 -17.98 -2.77
C LYS A 117 12.91 -18.56 -1.88
N GLU A 118 11.91 -19.13 -2.52
CA GLU A 118 10.78 -19.77 -1.87
C GLU A 118 11.13 -21.24 -1.57
N GLY A 119 10.69 -21.75 -0.42
CA GLY A 119 10.81 -23.17 -0.07
C GLY A 119 11.62 -23.43 1.21
N ARG A 120 11.21 -24.47 1.93
CA ARG A 120 11.75 -24.84 3.25
C ARG A 120 13.25 -25.10 3.24
N SER A 121 13.80 -25.58 2.13
CA SER A 121 15.23 -25.87 1.96
C SER A 121 16.14 -24.64 2.15
N TYR A 122 15.63 -23.45 1.84
CA TYR A 122 16.38 -22.19 2.01
C TYR A 122 16.25 -21.60 3.42
N THR A 123 15.26 -22.07 4.17
CA THR A 123 14.92 -21.62 5.53
C THR A 123 15.51 -22.56 6.61
N ILE A 124 16.18 -23.65 6.23
CA ILE A 124 16.77 -24.61 7.18
C ILE A 124 17.86 -23.93 8.03
N LYS A 125 18.69 -23.08 7.41
CA LYS A 125 19.83 -22.43 8.07
C LYS A 125 19.44 -21.32 9.06
N THR A 126 18.20 -20.83 9.02
CA THR A 126 17.76 -19.73 9.89
C THR A 126 17.23 -20.19 11.24
N GLY A 127 17.17 -21.52 11.48
CA GLY A 127 16.64 -22.09 12.73
C GLY A 127 15.12 -22.03 12.87
N VAL A 128 14.42 -21.39 11.92
CA VAL A 128 12.95 -21.28 11.94
C VAL A 128 12.37 -21.55 10.55
N PRO A 129 12.29 -22.84 10.13
CA PRO A 129 11.72 -23.18 8.84
C PRO A 129 10.20 -22.97 8.85
N GLY A 130 9.65 -22.35 7.79
CA GLY A 130 8.21 -22.16 7.63
C GLY A 130 7.71 -20.72 7.86
N VAL A 131 8.48 -19.86 8.52
CA VAL A 131 8.03 -18.49 8.84
C VAL A 131 7.91 -17.65 7.57
N TRP A 132 8.93 -17.68 6.72
CA TRP A 132 8.93 -16.90 5.49
C TRP A 132 7.82 -17.33 4.54
N GLU A 133 7.52 -18.62 4.49
CA GLU A 133 6.46 -19.18 3.67
C GLU A 133 5.10 -18.61 4.09
N ASN A 134 4.82 -18.53 5.40
CA ASN A 134 3.58 -17.91 5.90
C ASN A 134 3.52 -16.41 5.57
N VAL A 135 4.65 -15.70 5.69
CA VAL A 135 4.74 -14.28 5.33
C VAL A 135 4.51 -14.07 3.84
N ALA A 136 5.15 -14.87 2.98
CA ALA A 136 5.01 -14.81 1.54
C ALA A 136 3.56 -15.11 1.10
N LEU A 137 2.93 -16.12 1.70
CA LEU A 137 1.52 -16.43 1.49
C LEU A 137 0.61 -15.26 1.92
N ALA A 138 0.89 -14.63 3.06
CA ALA A 138 0.13 -13.47 3.50
C ALA A 138 0.26 -12.28 2.52
N ILE A 139 1.45 -12.04 1.94
CA ILE A 139 1.67 -11.01 0.91
C ILE A 139 0.89 -11.36 -0.36
N GLN A 140 0.94 -12.62 -0.81
CA GLN A 140 0.22 -13.08 -2.00
C GLN A 140 -1.29 -12.93 -1.85
N GLN A 141 -1.86 -13.42 -0.75
CA GLN A 141 -3.30 -13.31 -0.47
C GLN A 141 -3.76 -11.85 -0.45
N ARG A 142 -2.97 -10.95 0.14
CA ARG A 142 -3.26 -9.50 0.14
C ARG A 142 -3.21 -8.93 -1.26
N THR A 143 -2.21 -9.31 -2.06
CA THR A 143 -2.07 -8.80 -3.42
C THR A 143 -3.25 -9.22 -4.30
N VAL A 144 -3.70 -10.47 -4.18
CA VAL A 144 -4.90 -10.97 -4.88
C VAL A 144 -6.15 -10.22 -4.42
N LYS A 145 -6.31 -10.02 -3.10
CA LYS A 145 -7.44 -9.27 -2.54
C LYS A 145 -7.46 -7.81 -3.02
N ASP A 146 -6.32 -7.12 -2.95
CA ASP A 146 -6.17 -5.76 -3.43
C ASP A 146 -6.44 -5.66 -4.94
N ALA A 147 -5.98 -6.64 -5.74
CA ALA A 147 -6.24 -6.67 -7.18
C ALA A 147 -7.75 -6.80 -7.45
N ALA A 148 -8.43 -7.74 -6.79
CA ALA A 148 -9.87 -7.93 -6.92
C ALA A 148 -10.69 -6.69 -6.49
N GLU A 149 -10.31 -6.04 -5.38
CA GLU A 149 -10.94 -4.80 -4.92
C GLU A 149 -10.74 -3.65 -5.91
N ASN A 150 -9.54 -3.52 -6.49
CA ASN A 150 -9.24 -2.51 -7.51
C ASN A 150 -9.99 -2.77 -8.82
N GLU A 151 -10.12 -4.02 -9.26
CA GLU A 151 -10.90 -4.39 -10.43
C GLU A 151 -12.40 -4.12 -10.22
N ALA A 152 -12.94 -4.48 -9.06
CA ALA A 152 -14.34 -4.18 -8.70
C ALA A 152 -14.60 -2.67 -8.64
N ALA A 153 -13.67 -1.89 -8.07
CA ALA A 153 -13.76 -0.43 -8.02
C ALA A 153 -13.69 0.19 -9.44
N ALA A 154 -12.80 -0.31 -10.30
CA ALA A 154 -12.69 0.13 -11.69
C ALA A 154 -13.94 -0.21 -12.51
N ALA A 155 -14.52 -1.39 -12.31
CA ALA A 155 -15.78 -1.79 -12.95
C ALA A 155 -16.94 -0.89 -12.52
N LYS A 156 -17.07 -0.58 -11.22
CA LYS A 156 -18.07 0.36 -10.69
C LYS A 156 -17.88 1.78 -11.25
N ALA A 157 -16.64 2.25 -11.36
CA ALA A 157 -16.33 3.55 -11.94
C ALA A 157 -16.71 3.62 -13.43
N LYS A 158 -16.41 2.58 -14.21
CA LYS A 158 -16.81 2.46 -15.61
C LYS A 158 -18.33 2.40 -15.77
N ALA A 159 -19.03 1.62 -14.93
CA ALA A 159 -20.48 1.55 -14.94
C ALA A 159 -21.12 2.91 -14.64
N LYS A 160 -20.59 3.66 -13.65
CA LYS A 160 -21.05 5.03 -13.33
C LYS A 160 -20.78 6.02 -14.47
N ALA A 161 -19.69 5.84 -15.22
CA ALA A 161 -19.40 6.66 -16.40
C ALA A 161 -20.26 6.31 -17.62
N MET A 162 -20.77 5.07 -17.70
CA MET A 162 -21.67 4.59 -18.76
C MET A 162 -23.15 4.90 -18.51
N VAL A 163 -23.54 5.41 -17.33
CA VAL A 163 -24.89 5.94 -17.13
C VAL A 163 -25.04 7.21 -17.97
N PRO A 164 -25.87 7.22 -19.03
CA PRO A 164 -26.02 8.39 -19.88
C PRO A 164 -26.53 9.57 -19.05
N LYS A 165 -25.88 10.72 -19.25
CA LYS A 165 -26.19 12.01 -18.61
C LYS A 165 -27.54 12.63 -19.06
N ASN A 166 -28.44 11.81 -19.61
CA ASN A 166 -29.80 12.16 -20.00
C ASN A 166 -30.76 11.67 -18.90
N SER A 167 -30.64 12.22 -17.70
CA SER A 167 -31.82 12.29 -16.84
C SER A 167 -32.75 13.37 -17.40
N PRO A 168 -34.06 13.13 -17.50
CA PRO A 168 -35.01 14.12 -17.98
C PRO A 168 -34.91 15.36 -17.08
N ARG A 169 -34.79 16.54 -17.71
CA ARG A 169 -34.76 17.85 -17.05
C ARG A 169 -35.88 17.89 -16.01
N SER A 170 -35.53 18.11 -14.74
CA SER A 170 -36.52 18.40 -13.70
C SER A 170 -37.46 19.49 -14.19
N PRO A 171 -38.78 19.36 -13.97
CA PRO A 171 -39.74 20.36 -14.43
C PRO A 171 -39.39 21.71 -13.79
N VAL A 172 -39.26 22.72 -14.65
CA VAL A 172 -39.02 24.12 -14.29
C VAL A 172 -40.00 24.51 -13.19
N LYS A 173 -39.49 24.76 -11.97
CA LYS A 173 -40.27 25.39 -10.90
C LYS A 173 -40.62 26.80 -11.39
N ARG A 174 -41.86 26.99 -11.85
CA ARG A 174 -42.40 28.32 -12.18
C ARG A 174 -42.24 29.22 -10.95
N ALA A 175 -41.56 30.35 -11.16
CA ALA A 175 -41.35 31.36 -10.13
C ALA A 175 -42.70 31.82 -9.58
N ARG A 176 -42.81 31.84 -8.24
CA ARG A 176 -43.94 32.48 -7.57
C ARG A 176 -43.85 33.99 -7.78
N PRO A 177 -44.97 34.70 -8.07
CA PRO A 177 -44.97 36.15 -8.12
C PRO A 177 -44.64 36.72 -6.73
N VAL A 178 -43.81 37.76 -6.75
CA VAL A 178 -43.27 38.45 -5.58
C VAL A 178 -44.39 39.19 -4.88
N THR A 179 -44.71 38.81 -3.64
CA THR A 179 -45.60 39.60 -2.76
C THR A 179 -44.87 40.86 -2.29
N PRO A 180 -45.49 42.06 -2.39
CA PRO A 180 -44.90 43.29 -1.89
C PRO A 180 -44.76 43.28 -0.37
N VAL A 181 -43.63 43.83 0.06
CA VAL A 181 -43.17 44.01 1.44
C VAL A 181 -44.22 44.77 2.26
N THR A 182 -44.81 44.12 3.26
CA THR A 182 -45.52 44.81 4.34
C THR A 182 -44.56 45.00 5.52
N VAL A 183 -44.54 46.25 5.99
CA VAL A 183 -43.67 46.85 7.00
C VAL A 183 -43.63 46.07 8.31
N ALA A 184 -42.42 46.02 8.88
CA ALA A 184 -42.08 45.37 10.13
C ALA A 184 -42.93 45.84 11.32
N ARG A 185 -43.37 44.88 12.16
CA ARG A 185 -43.94 45.14 13.48
C ARG A 185 -42.93 44.69 14.55
N PRO A 186 -42.69 45.50 15.61
CA PRO A 186 -41.60 45.29 16.55
C PRO A 186 -41.70 43.98 17.35
N VAL A 187 -40.52 43.40 17.59
CA VAL A 187 -40.28 42.17 18.35
C VAL A 187 -40.56 42.44 19.84
N VAL A 188 -41.52 41.73 20.41
CA VAL A 188 -41.68 41.61 21.87
C VAL A 188 -40.81 40.44 22.34
N PRO A 189 -39.88 40.62 23.29
CA PRO A 189 -39.05 39.53 23.80
C PRO A 189 -39.90 38.52 24.58
N LYS A 190 -39.86 37.25 24.15
CA LYS A 190 -40.47 36.14 24.90
C LYS A 190 -39.69 35.90 26.20
N LEU A 191 -40.34 36.19 27.33
CA LEU A 191 -39.93 35.76 28.66
C LEU A 191 -39.70 34.24 28.70
N LYS A 192 -38.48 33.82 29.05
CA LYS A 192 -38.16 32.44 29.43
C LYS A 192 -38.92 32.11 30.71
N ARG A 193 -39.97 31.28 30.61
CA ARG A 193 -40.54 30.62 31.78
C ARG A 193 -39.61 29.49 32.21
N GLN A 194 -38.88 29.76 33.29
CA GLN A 194 -38.14 28.80 34.07
C GLN A 194 -39.13 28.09 34.99
N THR A 195 -39.36 26.79 34.79
CA THR A 195 -40.06 25.97 35.79
C THR A 195 -39.24 24.73 36.06
N SER A 196 -38.48 24.81 37.15
CA SER A 196 -37.97 23.67 37.90
C SER A 196 -39.14 22.98 38.60
N ARG A 197 -39.30 21.67 38.41
CA ARG A 197 -39.88 20.81 39.44
C ARG A 197 -39.35 19.38 39.32
N PRO A 198 -38.67 18.83 40.34
CA PRO A 198 -38.35 17.42 40.41
C PRO A 198 -39.56 16.59 40.91
N PRO A 199 -39.57 15.27 40.69
CA PRO A 199 -40.69 14.39 41.03
C PRO A 199 -40.77 14.08 42.54
N PRO A 200 -41.98 13.85 43.09
CA PRO A 200 -42.14 13.23 44.40
C PRO A 200 -41.84 11.72 44.34
N ARG A 201 -41.33 11.21 45.46
CA ARG A 201 -40.95 9.82 45.72
C ARG A 201 -42.14 8.88 45.77
#